data_AF-A0A3D4XXE4-F1
#
_entry.id   AF-A0A3D4XXE4-F1
#
_cell.length_a   1.000
_cell.length_b   1.000
_cell.length_c   1.000
_cell.angle_alpha   90.00
_cell.angle_beta   90.00
_cell.angle_gamma   90.00
#
_symmetry.space_group_name_H-M   'P 1'
#
loop_
_entity.id
_entity.type
_entity.pdbx_description
1 polymer ?
#
loop_
_entity_poly.entity_id
_entity_poly.type
_entity_poly.pdbx_seq_one_letter_code
_entity_poly.pdbx_strand_id
1 'polypeptide(L)'
;MIKKSKLIIILFLLSNKLLASDVTYLFSGGRFGDNVIAYLHTKWVAKKHDLQFKYRPFPYAEQLALHYKEPIFNEQGKYEQVISVTDQTRFIKDKNYLYVIPHFPESKFEYEQYKGLYPFYCTVDWNDKEFISEVRANIQPVRKLNLLNLPKDRICVALHVRKGGGYDTPLTADGYYPEEGKTTPFDIVFPLKFPPDSFFVEQLKIFSESVNHKPIYAYIFTDDQNPKRLVDKYAAELNLPNITFDYRGKNNHHTANVLEDFFSLAQFHVLIRGESSFSIVASLLTKNQLVIYPTDVNYNPQGAWKKNIPDVLNYKEAHYQFNTTWGRKPIQVTKYEWKKNS
;
A
#
# COMPACT_ATOMS: atom_id res chain seq x y z
N MET A 1 -40.99 -13.68 39.26
CA MET A 1 -40.42 -12.31 39.39
C MET A 1 -39.17 -12.07 38.52
N ILE A 2 -38.99 -12.78 37.39
CA ILE A 2 -37.76 -12.75 36.55
C ILE A 2 -38.00 -12.06 35.17
N LYS A 3 -39.22 -11.58 34.89
CA LYS A 3 -39.59 -11.01 33.57
C LYS A 3 -39.34 -9.50 33.43
N LYS A 4 -39.45 -8.71 34.51
CA LYS A 4 -39.28 -7.24 34.43
C LYS A 4 -37.81 -6.80 34.31
N SER A 5 -36.89 -7.46 35.01
CA SER A 5 -35.46 -7.16 34.94
C SER A 5 -34.86 -7.47 33.57
N LYS A 6 -35.25 -8.58 32.93
CA LYS A 6 -34.82 -8.91 31.56
C LYS A 6 -35.33 -7.92 30.52
N LEU A 7 -36.57 -7.42 30.66
CA LEU A 7 -37.15 -6.44 29.74
C LEU A 7 -36.44 -5.08 29.82
N ILE A 8 -36.08 -4.63 31.02
CA ILE A 8 -35.33 -3.39 31.23
C ILE A 8 -33.92 -3.49 30.62
N ILE A 9 -33.24 -4.61 30.78
CA ILE A 9 -31.92 -4.85 30.17
C ILE A 9 -32.03 -4.82 28.63
N ILE A 10 -33.06 -5.44 28.04
CA ILE A 10 -33.26 -5.42 26.58
C ILE A 10 -33.54 -4.00 26.07
N LEU A 11 -34.39 -3.23 26.76
CA LEU A 11 -34.69 -1.84 26.38
C LEU A 11 -33.46 -0.93 26.49
N PHE A 12 -32.64 -1.11 27.53
CA PHE A 12 -31.40 -0.35 27.72
C PHE A 12 -30.32 -0.70 26.67
N LEU A 13 -30.22 -1.99 26.29
CA LEU A 13 -29.34 -2.43 25.20
C LEU A 13 -29.81 -1.93 23.83
N LEU A 14 -31.11 -1.80 23.61
CA LEU A 14 -31.69 -1.25 22.38
C LEU A 14 -31.53 0.27 22.30
N SER A 15 -31.69 1.01 23.40
CA SER A 15 -31.49 2.46 23.44
C SER A 15 -30.02 2.86 23.24
N ASN A 16 -29.07 2.09 23.77
CA ASN A 16 -27.65 2.35 23.53
C ASN A 16 -27.25 2.15 22.06
N LYS A 17 -27.92 1.24 21.33
CA LYS A 17 -27.71 1.11 19.88
C LYS A 17 -28.26 2.30 19.08
N LEU A 18 -29.30 2.98 19.56
CA LEU A 18 -29.87 4.16 18.91
C LEU A 18 -29.00 5.41 19.06
N LEU A 19 -28.11 5.43 20.06
CA LEU A 19 -27.17 6.53 20.29
C LEU A 19 -25.74 6.20 19.85
N ALA A 20 -25.48 5.04 19.25
CA ALA A 20 -24.13 4.68 18.82
C ALA A 20 -23.68 5.58 17.66
N SER A 21 -22.47 6.12 17.76
CA SER A 21 -21.82 6.88 16.70
C SER A 21 -21.10 5.94 15.73
N ASP A 22 -21.20 6.28 14.46
CA ASP A 22 -20.65 5.54 13.35
C ASP A 22 -19.41 6.25 12.77
N VAL A 23 -18.56 5.50 12.07
CA VAL A 23 -17.42 6.04 11.33
C VAL A 23 -17.35 5.45 9.92
N THR A 24 -17.16 6.31 8.93
CA THR A 24 -16.99 5.98 7.50
C THR A 24 -15.84 6.80 6.94
N TYR A 25 -15.45 6.55 5.69
CA TYR A 25 -14.37 7.26 5.00
C TYR A 25 -14.80 7.96 3.71
N LEU A 26 -13.91 8.83 3.23
CA LEU A 26 -13.90 9.33 1.86
C LEU A 26 -12.72 8.74 1.09
N PHE A 27 -12.93 8.51 -0.19
CA PHE A 27 -11.86 8.10 -1.10
C PHE A 27 -11.06 9.31 -1.57
N SER A 28 -9.79 9.10 -1.90
CA SER A 28 -8.97 10.08 -2.63
C SER A 28 -9.33 10.19 -4.12
N GLY A 29 -10.21 9.32 -4.63
CA GLY A 29 -10.39 9.11 -6.07
C GLY A 29 -9.29 8.24 -6.71
N GLY A 30 -8.42 7.66 -5.87
CA GLY A 30 -7.31 6.82 -6.30
C GLY A 30 -7.71 5.40 -6.76
N ARG A 31 -6.68 4.57 -6.97
CA ARG A 31 -6.84 3.18 -7.46
C ARG A 31 -7.12 2.23 -6.29
N PHE A 32 -7.17 0.93 -6.60
CA PHE A 32 -7.45 -0.14 -5.63
C PHE A 32 -6.64 0.00 -4.32
N GLY A 33 -5.32 0.24 -4.40
CA GLY A 33 -4.49 0.41 -3.22
C GLY A 33 -4.91 1.56 -2.31
N ASP A 34 -5.30 2.71 -2.89
CA ASP A 34 -5.72 3.90 -2.12
C ASP A 34 -7.08 3.67 -1.44
N ASN A 35 -7.99 2.95 -2.13
CA ASN A 35 -9.29 2.59 -1.58
C ASN A 35 -9.16 1.59 -0.43
N VAL A 36 -8.27 0.60 -0.55
CA VAL A 36 -7.99 -0.33 0.55
C VAL A 36 -7.33 0.40 1.72
N ILE A 37 -6.39 1.33 1.48
CA ILE A 37 -5.83 2.18 2.54
C ILE A 37 -6.92 2.94 3.29
N ALA A 38 -7.82 3.64 2.59
CA ALA A 38 -8.90 4.39 3.22
C ALA A 38 -9.79 3.49 4.11
N TYR A 39 -10.11 2.29 3.63
CA TYR A 39 -10.84 1.28 4.39
C TYR A 39 -10.06 0.87 5.66
N LEU A 40 -8.79 0.49 5.53
CA LEU A 40 -7.98 -0.02 6.65
C LEU A 40 -7.74 1.04 7.71
N HIS A 41 -7.36 2.24 7.30
CA HIS A 41 -7.14 3.38 8.19
C HIS A 41 -8.38 3.70 9.01
N THR A 42 -9.54 3.70 8.37
CA THR A 42 -10.79 4.04 9.05
C THR A 42 -11.26 2.91 9.95
N LYS A 43 -11.00 1.66 9.57
CA LYS A 43 -11.25 0.50 10.43
C LYS A 43 -10.36 0.52 11.67
N TRP A 44 -9.11 0.97 11.55
CA TRP A 44 -8.24 1.22 12.71
C TRP A 44 -8.80 2.30 13.62
N VAL A 45 -9.23 3.44 13.06
CA VAL A 45 -9.89 4.51 13.83
C VAL A 45 -11.14 3.98 14.55
N ALA A 46 -11.94 3.16 13.88
CA ALA A 46 -13.13 2.54 14.47
C ALA A 46 -12.77 1.67 15.69
N LYS A 47 -11.77 0.77 15.53
CA LYS A 47 -11.28 -0.08 16.61
C LYS A 47 -10.73 0.74 17.78
N LYS A 48 -9.88 1.73 17.50
CA LYS A 48 -9.19 2.56 18.51
C LYS A 48 -10.16 3.38 19.36
N HIS A 49 -11.28 3.80 18.78
CA HIS A 49 -12.25 4.69 19.42
C HIS A 49 -13.59 4.02 19.77
N ASP A 50 -13.70 2.69 19.65
CA ASP A 50 -14.92 1.93 19.94
C ASP A 50 -16.14 2.46 19.15
N LEU A 51 -15.91 2.80 17.88
CA LEU A 51 -16.94 3.30 16.97
C LEU A 51 -17.47 2.19 16.07
N GLN A 52 -18.71 2.32 15.66
CA GLN A 52 -19.31 1.41 14.69
C GLN A 52 -18.81 1.74 13.27
N PHE A 53 -17.97 0.88 12.71
CA PHE A 53 -17.48 1.05 11.36
C PHE A 53 -18.60 0.88 10.33
N LYS A 54 -18.64 1.74 9.31
CA LYS A 54 -19.54 1.65 8.14
C LYS A 54 -18.72 1.66 6.86
N TYR A 55 -18.88 0.58 6.10
CA TYR A 55 -18.10 0.30 4.91
C TYR A 55 -18.70 0.97 3.67
N ARG A 56 -17.87 1.64 2.87
CA ARG A 56 -18.24 2.13 1.53
C ARG A 56 -17.66 1.24 0.45
N PRO A 57 -18.49 0.64 -0.43
CA PRO A 57 -18.02 -0.11 -1.57
C PRO A 57 -17.08 0.67 -2.48
N PHE A 58 -16.07 -0.01 -3.02
CA PHE A 58 -15.12 0.52 -3.99
C PHE A 58 -14.85 -0.52 -5.09
N PRO A 59 -14.25 -0.14 -6.23
CA PRO A 59 -13.94 -1.08 -7.31
C PRO A 59 -13.16 -2.31 -6.81
N TYR A 60 -13.55 -3.49 -7.28
CA TYR A 60 -13.03 -4.82 -6.89
C TYR A 60 -13.39 -5.29 -5.48
N ALA A 61 -14.05 -4.47 -4.67
CA ALA A 61 -14.35 -4.87 -3.30
C ALA A 61 -15.35 -6.02 -3.22
N GLU A 62 -16.26 -6.16 -4.19
CA GLU A 62 -17.20 -7.28 -4.33
C GLU A 62 -16.51 -8.63 -4.53
N GLN A 63 -15.22 -8.62 -4.88
CA GLN A 63 -14.38 -9.80 -5.01
C GLN A 63 -13.58 -10.09 -3.73
N LEU A 64 -13.72 -9.27 -2.68
CA LEU A 64 -13.08 -9.42 -1.38
C LEU A 64 -14.11 -9.75 -0.28
N ALA A 65 -13.66 -10.45 0.76
CA ALA A 65 -14.53 -10.87 1.85
C ALA A 65 -15.15 -9.70 2.62
N LEU A 66 -14.43 -8.57 2.71
CA LEU A 66 -14.90 -7.35 3.38
C LEU A 66 -16.29 -6.90 2.89
N HIS A 67 -16.57 -7.04 1.59
CA HIS A 67 -17.81 -6.55 1.01
C HIS A 67 -19.05 -7.29 1.53
N TYR A 68 -18.88 -8.54 1.99
CA TYR A 68 -19.96 -9.36 2.53
C TYR A 68 -19.96 -9.43 4.06
N LYS A 69 -18.87 -9.03 4.71
CA LYS A 69 -18.71 -9.08 6.17
C LYS A 69 -19.03 -7.76 6.85
N GLU A 70 -18.74 -6.65 6.19
CA GLU A 70 -18.83 -5.33 6.78
C GLU A 70 -20.24 -4.73 6.64
N PRO A 71 -20.73 -4.01 7.64
CA PRO A 71 -21.99 -3.26 7.53
C PRO A 71 -21.82 -2.11 6.53
N ILE A 72 -22.60 -2.15 5.45
CA ILE A 72 -22.57 -1.13 4.39
C ILE A 72 -23.06 0.22 4.93
N PHE A 73 -22.35 1.28 4.58
CA PHE A 73 -22.75 2.66 4.85
C PHE A 73 -24.02 3.01 4.07
N ASN A 74 -25.03 3.48 4.79
CA ASN A 74 -26.27 3.98 4.23
C ASN A 74 -26.26 5.51 4.18
N GLU A 75 -26.24 6.09 2.98
CA GLU A 75 -26.23 7.55 2.80
C GLU A 75 -27.50 8.23 3.32
N GLN A 76 -28.61 7.50 3.40
CA GLN A 76 -29.87 7.98 3.96
C GLN A 76 -29.97 7.78 5.48
N GLY A 77 -28.89 7.34 6.13
CA GLY A 77 -28.81 7.21 7.59
C GLY A 77 -29.06 8.55 8.29
N LYS A 78 -29.87 8.51 9.36
CA LYS A 78 -30.20 9.71 10.16
C LYS A 78 -29.26 9.82 11.35
N TYR A 79 -28.27 10.70 11.21
CA TYR A 79 -27.33 11.06 12.28
C TYR A 79 -27.70 12.42 12.85
N GLU A 80 -27.46 12.62 14.15
CA GLU A 80 -27.62 13.94 14.78
C GLU A 80 -26.63 14.95 14.18
N GLN A 81 -25.42 14.48 13.87
CA GLN A 81 -24.37 15.29 13.25
C GLN A 81 -23.49 14.45 12.34
N VAL A 82 -23.07 15.04 11.22
CA VAL A 82 -22.01 14.50 10.36
C VAL A 82 -20.76 15.36 10.53
N ILE A 83 -19.65 14.74 10.90
CA ILE A 83 -18.40 15.41 11.26
C ILE A 83 -17.30 14.95 10.31
N SER A 84 -16.83 15.84 9.45
CA SER A 84 -15.58 15.62 8.70
C SER A 84 -14.40 15.76 9.66
N VAL A 85 -13.57 14.73 9.77
CA VAL A 85 -12.47 14.69 10.74
C VAL A 85 -11.26 15.42 10.17
N THR A 86 -10.73 16.39 10.92
CA THR A 86 -9.65 17.28 10.43
C THR A 86 -8.52 17.52 11.43
N ASP A 87 -8.25 16.57 12.35
CA ASP A 87 -7.24 16.61 13.45
C ASP A 87 -7.77 16.99 14.85
N GLN A 88 -8.74 17.90 14.95
CA GLN A 88 -9.28 18.41 16.23
C GLN A 88 -10.50 17.66 16.75
N THR A 89 -10.96 16.63 16.04
CA THR A 89 -12.21 15.97 16.36
C THR A 89 -12.07 15.04 17.55
N ARG A 90 -12.83 15.29 18.62
CA ARG A 90 -13.04 14.30 19.68
C ARG A 90 -14.09 13.29 19.23
N PHE A 91 -13.72 12.02 19.21
CA PHE A 91 -14.65 10.93 18.96
C PHE A 91 -15.51 10.68 20.20
N ILE A 92 -16.83 10.71 20.02
CA ILE A 92 -17.83 10.47 21.06
C ILE A 92 -18.72 9.35 20.57
N LYS A 93 -18.67 8.20 21.25
CA LYS A 93 -19.30 6.97 20.78
C LYS A 93 -20.81 6.88 21.00
N ASP A 94 -21.36 7.63 21.96
CA ASP A 94 -22.77 7.52 22.39
C ASP A 94 -23.59 8.78 22.04
N LYS A 95 -23.41 9.31 20.82
CA LYS A 95 -24.08 10.55 20.34
C LYS A 95 -24.80 10.46 19.00
N ASN A 96 -24.87 9.28 18.38
CA ASN A 96 -25.43 9.12 17.03
C ASN A 96 -24.81 10.09 16.01
N TYR A 97 -23.48 10.26 16.10
CA TYR A 97 -22.71 11.05 15.14
C TYR A 97 -22.14 10.16 14.05
N LEU A 98 -22.03 10.70 12.84
CA LEU A 98 -21.27 10.09 11.76
C LEU A 98 -19.92 10.81 11.62
N TYR A 99 -18.84 10.13 11.95
CA TYR A 99 -17.49 10.59 11.67
C TYR A 99 -17.07 10.18 10.26
N VAL A 100 -16.62 11.15 9.47
CA VAL A 100 -16.15 10.93 8.10
C VAL A 100 -14.65 11.17 8.07
N ILE A 101 -13.89 10.09 7.92
CA ILE A 101 -12.43 10.12 7.84
C ILE A 101 -12.01 10.45 6.40
N PRO A 102 -11.38 11.60 6.16
CA PRO A 102 -10.82 11.90 4.84
C PRO A 102 -9.64 10.96 4.56
N HIS A 103 -9.38 10.69 3.28
CA HIS A 103 -8.21 9.89 2.91
C HIS A 103 -6.91 10.54 3.39
N PHE A 104 -5.98 9.73 3.88
CA PHE A 104 -4.62 10.11 4.18
C PHE A 104 -3.65 9.00 3.77
N PRO A 105 -2.39 9.33 3.43
CA PRO A 105 -1.42 8.33 2.99
C PRO A 105 -0.91 7.52 4.18
N GLU A 106 -0.48 6.28 3.93
CA GLU A 106 0.27 5.52 4.94
C GLU A 106 1.64 6.16 5.19
N SER A 107 2.27 6.67 4.13
CA SER A 107 3.58 7.32 4.21
C SER A 107 3.50 8.61 5.01
N LYS A 108 4.22 8.64 6.14
CA LYS A 108 4.40 9.86 6.93
C LYS A 108 5.14 10.93 6.13
N PHE A 109 6.08 10.54 5.29
CA PHE A 109 6.82 11.47 4.43
C PHE A 109 5.85 12.20 3.48
N GLU A 110 4.99 11.46 2.79
CA GLU A 110 3.97 12.04 1.91
C GLU A 110 3.01 12.96 2.69
N TYR A 111 2.55 12.52 3.87
CA TYR A 111 1.69 13.35 4.71
C TYR A 111 2.34 14.68 5.09
N GLU A 112 3.58 14.68 5.58
CA GLU A 112 4.25 15.90 6.01
C GLU A 112 4.59 16.83 4.83
N GLN A 113 4.98 16.26 3.68
CA GLN A 113 5.24 17.03 2.46
C GLN A 113 3.98 17.71 1.91
N TYR A 114 2.82 17.06 2.08
CA TYR A 114 1.53 17.48 1.50
C TYR A 114 0.47 17.75 2.57
N LYS A 115 0.87 18.27 3.73
CA LYS A 115 -0.02 18.48 4.88
C LYS A 115 -1.23 19.35 4.56
N GLY A 116 -1.10 20.30 3.62
CA GLY A 116 -2.21 21.11 3.12
C GLY A 116 -3.25 20.35 2.29
N LEU A 117 -2.93 19.16 1.77
CA LEU A 117 -3.84 18.29 1.01
C LEU A 117 -4.50 17.22 1.89
N TYR A 118 -3.89 16.89 3.03
CA TYR A 118 -4.38 15.85 3.95
C TYR A 118 -4.82 16.47 5.28
N PRO A 119 -6.13 16.70 5.48
CA PRO A 119 -6.62 17.37 6.69
C PRO A 119 -6.55 16.50 7.95
N PHE A 120 -6.22 15.21 7.84
CA PHE A 120 -6.13 14.30 8.97
C PHE A 120 -5.02 13.28 8.75
N TYR A 121 -4.39 12.80 9.83
CA TYR A 121 -3.45 11.70 9.80
C TYR A 121 -3.50 10.93 11.12
N CYS A 122 -3.48 9.60 11.04
CA CYS A 122 -3.37 8.73 12.21
C CYS A 122 -2.45 7.55 11.90
N THR A 123 -1.46 7.31 12.75
CA THR A 123 -0.63 6.13 12.64
C THR A 123 -1.43 4.87 12.99
N VAL A 124 -1.45 3.90 12.08
CA VAL A 124 -2.01 2.57 12.29
C VAL A 124 -0.99 1.69 12.99
N ASP A 125 -1.39 0.99 14.05
CA ASP A 125 -0.52 -0.02 14.67
C ASP A 125 -0.66 -1.36 13.94
N TRP A 126 0.22 -1.56 12.96
CA TRP A 126 0.29 -2.81 12.20
C TRP A 126 0.88 -3.99 13.00
N ASN A 127 1.27 -3.80 14.27
CA ASN A 127 1.67 -4.88 15.16
C ASN A 127 0.51 -5.41 16.01
N ASP A 128 -0.65 -4.74 16.02
CA ASP A 128 -1.86 -5.25 16.66
C ASP A 128 -2.29 -6.55 15.96
N LYS A 129 -2.09 -7.67 16.65
CA LYS A 129 -2.34 -9.03 16.12
C LYS A 129 -3.81 -9.26 15.81
N GLU A 130 -4.72 -8.69 16.60
CA GLU A 130 -6.15 -8.85 16.40
C GLU A 130 -6.57 -8.08 15.14
N PHE A 131 -6.14 -6.83 15.02
CA PHE A 131 -6.43 -5.98 13.88
C PHE A 131 -5.85 -6.57 12.58
N ILE A 132 -4.58 -7.00 12.59
CA ILE A 132 -3.97 -7.65 11.42
C ILE A 132 -4.71 -8.94 11.03
N SER A 133 -5.13 -9.75 12.01
CA SER A 133 -5.89 -10.97 11.76
C SER A 133 -7.23 -10.66 11.11
N GLU A 134 -7.95 -9.67 11.64
CA GLU A 134 -9.22 -9.20 11.09
C GLU A 134 -9.06 -8.66 9.66
N VAL A 135 -8.09 -7.77 9.46
CA VAL A 135 -7.76 -7.18 8.17
C VAL A 135 -7.45 -8.26 7.14
N ARG A 136 -6.62 -9.26 7.47
CA ARG A 136 -6.32 -10.39 6.57
C ARG A 136 -7.56 -11.23 6.24
N ALA A 137 -8.45 -11.42 7.19
CA ALA A 137 -9.70 -12.14 6.96
C ALA A 137 -10.69 -11.35 6.08
N ASN A 138 -10.54 -10.03 6.00
CA ASN A 138 -11.39 -9.15 5.21
C ASN A 138 -10.81 -8.88 3.81
N ILE A 139 -9.49 -8.72 3.72
CA ILE A 139 -8.76 -8.56 2.45
C ILE A 139 -8.29 -9.93 1.94
N GLN A 140 -9.25 -10.83 1.73
CA GLN A 140 -9.03 -12.11 1.06
C GLN A 140 -10.02 -12.25 -0.10
N PRO A 141 -9.63 -12.87 -1.22
CA PRO A 141 -10.52 -13.01 -2.35
C PRO A 141 -11.64 -14.02 -2.03
N VAL A 142 -12.88 -13.73 -2.45
CA VAL A 142 -14.01 -14.66 -2.28
C VAL A 142 -14.06 -15.72 -3.38
N ARG A 143 -13.28 -15.55 -4.45
CA ARG A 143 -13.10 -16.52 -5.53
C ARG A 143 -11.64 -16.88 -5.66
N LYS A 144 -11.37 -18.08 -6.19
CA LYS A 144 -10.01 -18.50 -6.50
C LYS A 144 -9.44 -17.60 -7.60
N LEU A 145 -8.28 -17.01 -7.33
CA LEU A 145 -7.53 -16.20 -8.30
C LEU A 145 -6.49 -17.05 -9.04
N ASN A 146 -6.16 -16.65 -10.26
CA ASN A 146 -5.08 -17.23 -11.05
C ASN A 146 -3.75 -16.55 -10.69
N LEU A 147 -3.17 -16.97 -9.58
CA LEU A 147 -1.89 -16.43 -9.09
C LEU A 147 -0.70 -17.05 -9.84
N LEU A 148 0.46 -16.38 -9.75
CA LEU A 148 1.70 -16.87 -10.36
C LEU A 148 2.14 -18.22 -9.77
N ASN A 149 2.68 -19.08 -10.64
CA ASN A 149 3.30 -20.34 -10.22
C ASN A 149 4.78 -20.11 -9.97
N LEU A 150 5.13 -19.80 -8.72
CA LEU A 150 6.50 -19.49 -8.36
C LEU A 150 7.41 -20.74 -8.36
N PRO A 151 8.63 -20.63 -8.90
CA PRO A 151 9.62 -21.70 -8.86
C PRO A 151 10.10 -21.95 -7.41
N LYS A 152 10.33 -23.22 -7.06
CA LYS A 152 10.63 -23.65 -5.68
C LYS A 152 12.13 -23.79 -5.39
N ASP A 153 12.95 -23.86 -6.44
CA ASP A 153 14.40 -24.10 -6.42
C ASP A 153 15.23 -22.81 -6.30
N ARG A 154 14.57 -21.66 -6.14
CA ARG A 154 15.20 -20.34 -6.22
C ARG A 154 14.52 -19.32 -5.34
N ILE A 155 15.25 -18.25 -5.00
CA ILE A 155 14.72 -17.13 -4.24
C ILE A 155 13.88 -16.25 -5.17
N CYS A 156 12.56 -16.27 -4.98
CA CYS A 156 11.65 -15.41 -5.70
C CYS A 156 11.64 -13.98 -5.12
N VAL A 157 12.00 -13.00 -5.96
CA VAL A 157 11.98 -11.55 -5.69
C VAL A 157 10.92 -10.88 -6.58
N ALA A 158 9.99 -10.15 -5.98
CA ALA A 158 9.05 -9.29 -6.71
C ALA A 158 9.60 -7.87 -6.77
N LEU A 159 9.53 -7.25 -7.93
CA LEU A 159 9.82 -5.83 -8.13
C LEU A 159 8.53 -5.14 -8.53
N HIS A 160 8.00 -4.26 -7.67
CA HIS A 160 6.84 -3.43 -8.01
C HIS A 160 7.33 -2.07 -8.52
N VAL A 161 7.46 -1.96 -9.83
CA VAL A 161 8.01 -0.80 -10.54
C VAL A 161 6.86 0.02 -11.11
N ARG A 162 6.54 1.14 -10.47
CA ARG A 162 5.50 2.06 -10.93
C ARG A 162 6.07 3.00 -11.98
N LYS A 163 5.59 2.91 -13.21
CA LYS A 163 5.93 3.82 -14.32
C LYS A 163 4.83 4.85 -14.58
N GLY A 164 3.75 4.77 -13.81
CA GLY A 164 2.61 5.66 -13.95
C GLY A 164 1.78 5.29 -15.16
N GLY A 165 0.68 6.01 -15.33
CA GLY A 165 -0.28 5.79 -16.41
C GLY A 165 -1.67 6.29 -16.04
N GLY A 166 -2.57 6.40 -17.01
CA GLY A 166 -3.92 6.91 -16.79
C GLY A 166 -3.91 8.37 -16.32
N TYR A 167 -4.06 8.58 -15.00
CA TYR A 167 -4.15 9.90 -14.36
C TYR A 167 -2.80 10.47 -13.87
N ASP A 168 -1.73 9.66 -13.87
CA ASP A 168 -0.41 10.12 -13.43
C ASP A 168 0.25 10.95 -14.55
N THR A 169 0.93 12.06 -14.20
CA THR A 169 1.69 12.82 -15.19
C THR A 169 2.97 12.07 -15.57
N PRO A 170 3.54 12.30 -16.77
CA PRO A 170 4.74 11.59 -17.18
C PRO A 170 5.93 11.85 -16.24
N LEU A 171 6.83 10.88 -16.15
CA LEU A 171 7.94 10.87 -15.20
C LEU A 171 9.23 11.44 -15.81
N THR A 172 10.01 12.19 -15.02
CA THR A 172 11.36 12.61 -15.41
C THR A 172 12.29 11.42 -15.65
N ALA A 173 12.10 10.33 -14.89
CA ALA A 173 12.83 9.08 -15.04
C ALA A 173 12.62 8.41 -16.42
N ASP A 174 11.54 8.73 -17.13
CA ASP A 174 11.28 8.27 -18.51
C ASP A 174 11.57 9.37 -19.57
N GLY A 175 12.30 10.42 -19.17
CA GLY A 175 12.79 11.47 -20.07
C GLY A 175 11.82 12.62 -20.30
N TYR A 176 10.75 12.74 -19.51
CA TYR A 176 9.82 13.87 -19.60
C TYR A 176 10.32 15.08 -18.80
N TYR A 177 10.53 16.20 -19.48
CA TYR A 177 10.91 17.47 -18.87
C TYR A 177 9.92 18.55 -19.34
N PRO A 178 8.94 18.94 -18.52
CA PRO A 178 7.96 19.95 -18.92
C PRO A 178 8.60 21.33 -19.04
N GLU A 179 8.03 22.16 -19.92
CA GLU A 179 8.33 23.60 -19.94
C GLU A 179 7.95 24.25 -18.61
N GLU A 180 8.66 25.32 -18.24
CA GLU A 180 8.38 26.08 -17.02
C GLU A 180 6.91 26.53 -16.97
N GLY A 181 6.25 26.33 -15.82
CA GLY A 181 4.83 26.64 -15.63
C GLY A 181 3.85 25.57 -16.11
N LYS A 182 4.31 24.43 -16.64
CA LYS A 182 3.45 23.26 -16.95
C LYS A 182 3.40 22.26 -15.80
N THR A 183 2.59 21.22 -15.98
CA THR A 183 2.30 20.21 -14.95
C THR A 183 3.57 19.55 -14.45
N THR A 184 3.77 19.56 -13.13
CA THR A 184 4.91 18.94 -12.48
C THR A 184 4.89 17.41 -12.71
N PRO A 185 6.05 16.79 -13.04
CA PRO A 185 6.16 15.34 -13.20
C PRO A 185 5.83 14.60 -11.89
N PHE A 186 5.19 13.43 -11.96
CA PHE A 186 4.69 12.75 -10.76
C PHE A 186 5.78 12.12 -9.90
N ASP A 187 6.93 11.76 -10.45
CA ASP A 187 8.11 11.36 -9.68
C ASP A 187 8.73 12.54 -8.93
N ILE A 188 8.46 13.77 -9.34
CA ILE A 188 8.86 14.97 -8.58
C ILE A 188 7.86 15.27 -7.44
N VAL A 189 6.56 15.08 -7.70
CA VAL A 189 5.54 15.24 -6.66
C VAL A 189 5.61 14.10 -5.64
N PHE A 190 5.71 12.86 -6.08
CA PHE A 190 5.68 11.69 -5.20
C PHE A 190 6.94 10.84 -5.38
N PRO A 191 8.14 11.35 -5.01
CA PRO A 191 9.41 10.70 -5.30
C PRO A 191 9.48 9.28 -4.74
N LEU A 192 9.09 9.08 -3.48
CA LEU A 192 9.10 7.75 -2.87
C LEU A 192 8.10 6.79 -3.53
N LYS A 193 7.03 7.27 -4.20
CA LYS A 193 6.07 6.43 -4.94
C LYS A 193 6.58 5.99 -6.30
N PHE A 194 7.46 6.76 -6.92
CA PHE A 194 8.03 6.50 -8.25
C PHE A 194 9.56 6.47 -8.21
N PRO A 195 10.17 5.47 -7.53
CA PRO A 195 11.61 5.34 -7.53
C PRO A 195 12.15 5.11 -8.95
N PRO A 196 13.34 5.64 -9.28
CA PRO A 196 13.97 5.45 -10.57
C PRO A 196 14.38 3.98 -10.75
N ASP A 197 14.60 3.59 -12.01
CA ASP A 197 15.05 2.23 -12.34
C ASP A 197 16.36 1.85 -11.61
N SER A 198 17.27 2.83 -11.43
CA SER A 198 18.53 2.63 -10.73
C SER A 198 18.36 2.11 -9.30
N PHE A 199 17.31 2.56 -8.59
CA PHE A 199 16.99 2.04 -7.26
C PHE A 199 16.73 0.53 -7.32
N PHE A 200 15.84 0.09 -8.21
CA PHE A 200 15.47 -1.33 -8.32
C PHE A 200 16.65 -2.21 -8.74
N VAL A 201 17.45 -1.74 -9.69
CA VAL A 201 18.67 -2.43 -10.16
C VAL A 201 19.69 -2.55 -9.03
N GLU A 202 20.00 -1.46 -8.34
CA GLU A 202 20.94 -1.47 -7.23
C GLU A 202 20.48 -2.38 -6.09
N GLN A 203 19.21 -2.28 -5.67
CA GLN A 203 18.69 -3.11 -4.58
C GLN A 203 18.70 -4.61 -4.94
N LEU A 204 18.40 -4.96 -6.19
CA LEU A 204 18.47 -6.35 -6.65
C LEU A 204 19.91 -6.86 -6.71
N LYS A 205 20.87 -6.01 -7.10
CA LYS A 205 22.31 -6.34 -7.07
C LYS A 205 22.80 -6.61 -5.65
N ILE A 206 22.56 -5.66 -4.73
CA ILE A 206 22.94 -5.79 -3.32
C ILE A 206 22.30 -7.05 -2.73
N PHE A 207 21.02 -7.29 -3.02
CA PHE A 207 20.35 -8.50 -2.55
C PHE A 207 21.02 -9.78 -3.08
N SER A 208 21.33 -9.84 -4.38
CA SER A 208 22.03 -10.97 -5.01
C SER A 208 23.37 -11.28 -4.35
N GLU A 209 24.19 -10.25 -4.11
CA GLU A 209 25.47 -10.36 -3.39
C GLU A 209 25.25 -10.86 -1.95
N SER A 210 24.24 -10.33 -1.26
CA SER A 210 23.93 -10.66 0.13
C SER A 210 23.54 -12.14 0.34
N VAL A 211 23.06 -12.81 -0.71
CA VAL A 211 22.71 -14.24 -0.69
C VAL A 211 23.76 -15.11 -1.38
N ASN A 212 25.00 -14.61 -1.52
CA ASN A 212 26.11 -15.27 -2.22
C ASN A 212 25.72 -15.75 -3.64
N HIS A 213 24.98 -14.92 -4.37
CA HIS A 213 24.55 -15.20 -5.75
C HIS A 213 23.78 -16.53 -5.91
N LYS A 214 23.02 -16.95 -4.90
CA LYS A 214 22.04 -18.04 -5.06
C LYS A 214 21.09 -17.76 -6.24
N PRO A 215 20.51 -18.79 -6.89
CA PRO A 215 19.54 -18.60 -7.95
C PRO A 215 18.35 -17.74 -7.52
N ILE A 216 18.04 -16.72 -8.32
CA ILE A 216 16.97 -15.74 -8.11
C ILE A 216 15.98 -15.78 -9.28
N TYR A 217 14.69 -15.71 -8.96
CA TYR A 217 13.64 -15.36 -9.92
C TYR A 217 13.11 -13.99 -9.61
N ALA A 218 13.39 -13.04 -10.50
CA ALA A 218 12.97 -11.66 -10.39
C ALA A 218 11.75 -11.42 -11.28
N TYR A 219 10.59 -11.14 -10.70
CA TYR A 219 9.38 -10.83 -11.47
C TYR A 219 9.05 -9.34 -11.37
N ILE A 220 8.91 -8.66 -12.51
CA ILE A 220 8.55 -7.24 -12.56
C ILE A 220 7.02 -7.09 -12.66
N PHE A 221 6.43 -6.53 -11.61
CA PHE A 221 5.07 -6.01 -11.58
C PHE A 221 5.09 -4.52 -11.92
N THR A 222 4.40 -4.11 -12.97
CA THR A 222 4.42 -2.71 -13.43
C THR A 222 3.11 -2.33 -14.11
N ASP A 223 2.76 -1.05 -14.04
CA ASP A 223 1.69 -0.45 -14.84
C ASP A 223 2.15 -0.02 -16.26
N ASP A 224 3.42 -0.23 -16.59
CA ASP A 224 3.97 0.05 -17.91
C ASP A 224 3.32 -0.80 -19.02
N GLN A 225 3.00 -0.20 -20.16
CA GLN A 225 2.41 -0.94 -21.29
C GLN A 225 3.39 -1.88 -21.99
N ASN A 226 4.70 -1.70 -21.81
CA ASN A 226 5.75 -2.54 -22.35
C ASN A 226 6.72 -3.02 -21.25
N PRO A 227 6.29 -3.92 -20.34
CA PRO A 227 7.14 -4.39 -19.24
C PRO A 227 8.45 -5.05 -19.70
N LYS A 228 8.45 -5.60 -20.93
CA LYS A 228 9.66 -6.20 -21.53
C LYS A 228 10.82 -5.20 -21.58
N ARG A 229 10.55 -3.92 -21.83
CA ARG A 229 11.59 -2.88 -21.86
C ARG A 229 12.34 -2.79 -20.53
N LEU A 230 11.63 -2.95 -19.41
CA LEU A 230 12.20 -2.88 -18.07
C LEU A 230 13.03 -4.12 -17.79
N VAL A 231 12.51 -5.30 -18.15
CA VAL A 231 13.24 -6.56 -18.01
C VAL A 231 14.53 -6.55 -18.83
N ASP A 232 14.46 -6.15 -20.11
CA ASP A 232 15.64 -6.08 -20.97
C ASP A 232 16.68 -5.10 -20.42
N LYS A 233 16.22 -3.91 -19.98
CA LYS A 233 17.08 -2.89 -19.35
C LYS A 233 17.75 -3.41 -18.08
N TYR A 234 16.99 -4.00 -17.15
CA TYR A 234 17.51 -4.44 -15.85
C TYR A 234 18.44 -5.64 -16.02
N ALA A 235 18.12 -6.55 -16.95
CA ALA A 235 19.00 -7.68 -17.29
C ALA A 235 20.34 -7.20 -17.86
N ALA A 236 20.32 -6.21 -18.76
CA ALA A 236 21.53 -5.62 -19.33
C ALA A 236 22.38 -4.87 -18.29
N GLU A 237 21.76 -4.09 -17.41
CA GLU A 237 22.47 -3.32 -16.38
C GLU A 237 23.07 -4.20 -15.28
N LEU A 238 22.37 -5.25 -14.85
CA LEU A 238 22.88 -6.17 -13.83
C LEU A 238 23.92 -7.14 -14.39
N ASN A 239 23.65 -7.73 -15.55
CA ASN A 239 24.47 -8.78 -16.17
C ASN A 239 24.85 -9.91 -15.17
N LEU A 240 23.90 -10.32 -14.33
CA LEU A 240 24.09 -11.34 -13.28
C LEU A 240 23.47 -12.68 -13.70
N PRO A 241 24.26 -13.75 -13.91
CA PRO A 241 23.76 -15.03 -14.43
C PRO A 241 22.89 -15.80 -13.44
N ASN A 242 22.94 -15.46 -12.15
CA ASN A 242 22.10 -16.09 -11.13
C ASN A 242 20.66 -15.54 -11.10
N ILE A 243 20.35 -14.50 -11.86
CA ILE A 243 19.02 -13.86 -11.89
C ILE A 243 18.31 -14.23 -13.19
N THR A 244 17.14 -14.85 -13.08
CA THR A 244 16.20 -14.97 -14.19
C THR A 244 15.08 -13.95 -14.02
N PHE A 245 14.90 -13.11 -15.03
CA PHE A 245 13.82 -12.14 -15.07
C PHE A 245 12.55 -12.71 -15.72
N ASP A 246 11.40 -12.25 -15.26
CA ASP A 246 10.10 -12.56 -15.83
C ASP A 246 9.13 -11.39 -15.63
N TYR A 247 8.03 -11.38 -16.39
CA TYR A 247 7.04 -10.31 -16.42
C TYR A 247 5.72 -10.79 -17.03
N ARG A 248 4.67 -9.97 -16.87
CA ARG A 248 3.38 -10.23 -17.52
C ARG A 248 3.45 -9.91 -19.02
N GLY A 249 3.52 -10.94 -19.86
CA GLY A 249 3.70 -10.77 -21.31
C GLY A 249 2.47 -10.33 -22.11
N LYS A 250 1.25 -10.38 -21.56
CA LYS A 250 0.00 -10.03 -22.27
C LYS A 250 -0.97 -9.26 -21.36
N ASN A 251 -1.76 -8.35 -21.95
CA ASN A 251 -2.79 -7.56 -21.27
C ASN A 251 -2.28 -6.82 -20.01
N ASN A 252 -1.10 -6.20 -20.10
CA ASN A 252 -0.52 -5.43 -19.00
C ASN A 252 -0.99 -3.97 -19.06
N HIS A 253 -1.84 -3.57 -18.11
CA HIS A 253 -2.23 -2.18 -17.92
C HIS A 253 -2.76 -1.97 -16.50
N HIS A 254 -2.81 -0.72 -16.05
CA HIS A 254 -3.13 -0.29 -14.68
C HIS A 254 -4.51 -0.71 -14.12
N THR A 255 -5.39 -1.32 -14.93
CA THR A 255 -6.71 -1.83 -14.53
C THR A 255 -6.91 -3.32 -14.80
N ALA A 256 -5.93 -4.02 -15.38
CA ALA A 256 -6.01 -5.46 -15.59
C ALA A 256 -5.27 -6.23 -14.49
N ASN A 257 -5.81 -7.41 -14.15
CA ASN A 257 -5.18 -8.35 -13.21
C ASN A 257 -4.87 -7.76 -11.83
N VAL A 258 -5.59 -6.70 -11.43
CA VAL A 258 -5.28 -5.91 -10.22
C VAL A 258 -5.24 -6.80 -8.98
N LEU A 259 -6.23 -7.68 -8.81
CA LEU A 259 -6.26 -8.60 -7.67
C LEU A 259 -5.25 -9.72 -7.81
N GLU A 260 -5.10 -10.31 -9.00
CA GLU A 260 -4.10 -11.34 -9.26
C GLU A 260 -2.69 -10.86 -8.94
N ASP A 261 -2.31 -9.65 -9.37
CA ASP A 261 -1.01 -9.05 -9.10
C ASP A 261 -0.87 -8.72 -7.61
N PHE A 262 -1.92 -8.13 -6.99
CA PHE A 262 -1.92 -7.81 -5.57
C PHE A 262 -1.65 -9.03 -4.69
N PHE A 263 -2.35 -10.14 -4.94
CA PHE A 263 -2.17 -11.37 -4.19
C PHE A 263 -0.95 -12.19 -4.64
N SER A 264 -0.46 -12.01 -5.88
CA SER A 264 0.78 -12.65 -6.33
C SER A 264 2.01 -12.03 -5.69
N LEU A 265 2.05 -10.69 -5.48
CA LEU A 265 3.11 -10.02 -4.72
C LEU A 265 3.36 -10.70 -3.35
N ALA A 266 2.28 -11.20 -2.73
CA ALA A 266 2.32 -11.86 -1.43
C ALA A 266 2.99 -13.23 -1.39
N GLN A 267 3.19 -13.85 -2.54
CA GLN A 267 3.79 -15.17 -2.63
C GLN A 267 5.31 -15.13 -2.58
N PHE A 268 5.92 -14.02 -3.01
CA PHE A 268 7.37 -13.87 -3.14
C PHE A 268 8.08 -13.90 -1.79
N HIS A 269 9.37 -14.24 -1.80
CA HIS A 269 10.20 -14.20 -0.61
C HIS A 269 10.64 -12.77 -0.29
N VAL A 270 10.95 -11.99 -1.32
CA VAL A 270 11.38 -10.59 -1.21
C VAL A 270 10.48 -9.72 -2.06
N LEU A 271 10.17 -8.52 -1.56
CA LEU A 271 9.47 -7.48 -2.31
C LEU A 271 10.31 -6.20 -2.33
N ILE A 272 10.67 -5.72 -3.52
CA ILE A 272 11.30 -4.42 -3.74
C ILE A 272 10.22 -3.49 -4.31
N ARG A 273 9.93 -2.36 -3.65
CA ARG A 273 8.81 -1.47 -4.01
C ARG A 273 9.13 0.02 -3.79
N GLY A 274 8.37 0.89 -4.44
CA GLY A 274 8.15 2.28 -3.99
C GLY A 274 6.99 2.39 -2.98
N GLU A 275 6.66 3.60 -2.54
CA GLU A 275 5.55 3.94 -1.61
C GLU A 275 4.17 3.97 -2.26
N SER A 276 3.95 3.15 -3.29
CA SER A 276 2.61 2.92 -3.80
C SER A 276 1.73 2.24 -2.74
N SER A 277 0.56 2.82 -2.46
CA SER A 277 -0.47 2.26 -1.58
C SER A 277 -0.75 0.79 -1.90
N PHE A 278 -0.72 0.42 -3.19
CA PHE A 278 -0.92 -0.96 -3.65
C PHE A 278 0.11 -1.93 -3.05
N SER A 279 1.40 -1.64 -3.20
CA SER A 279 2.47 -2.49 -2.66
C SER A 279 2.64 -2.38 -1.16
N ILE A 280 2.33 -1.22 -0.57
CA ILE A 280 2.32 -1.05 0.89
C ILE A 280 1.29 -1.99 1.49
N VAL A 281 0.02 -1.88 1.06
CA VAL A 281 -1.05 -2.74 1.56
C VAL A 281 -0.72 -4.19 1.29
N ALA A 282 -0.25 -4.54 0.08
CA ALA A 282 0.18 -5.90 -0.20
C ALA A 282 1.17 -6.34 0.89
N SER A 283 2.28 -5.63 1.07
CA SER A 283 3.36 -5.95 2.03
C SER A 283 2.91 -6.17 3.47
N LEU A 284 1.89 -5.43 3.93
CA LEU A 284 1.30 -5.57 5.27
C LEU A 284 0.52 -6.90 5.42
N LEU A 285 -0.05 -7.38 4.32
CA LEU A 285 -0.84 -8.61 4.26
C LEU A 285 -0.02 -9.85 3.86
N THR A 286 1.21 -9.66 3.36
CA THR A 286 2.00 -10.75 2.77
C THR A 286 2.84 -11.54 3.77
N LYS A 287 3.41 -12.64 3.25
CA LYS A 287 4.47 -13.43 3.86
C LYS A 287 5.87 -13.13 3.28
N ASN A 288 6.06 -11.94 2.70
CA ASN A 288 7.40 -11.56 2.23
C ASN A 288 8.31 -11.55 3.45
N GLN A 289 9.45 -12.25 3.37
CA GLN A 289 10.44 -12.31 4.43
C GLN A 289 11.27 -11.03 4.52
N LEU A 290 11.43 -10.35 3.38
CA LEU A 290 12.14 -9.08 3.27
C LEU A 290 11.34 -8.13 2.37
N VAL A 291 11.14 -6.90 2.83
CA VAL A 291 10.60 -5.80 2.03
C VAL A 291 11.66 -4.70 1.95
N ILE A 292 11.98 -4.26 0.74
CA ILE A 292 12.98 -3.22 0.44
C ILE A 292 12.26 -2.04 -0.21
N TYR A 293 12.43 -0.84 0.34
CA TYR A 293 11.76 0.37 -0.16
C TYR A 293 12.54 1.63 0.20
N PRO A 294 12.40 2.72 -0.57
CA PRO A 294 13.05 3.98 -0.23
C PRO A 294 12.33 4.69 0.91
N THR A 295 13.08 5.34 1.80
CA THR A 295 12.53 6.12 2.92
C THR A 295 12.95 7.57 2.94
N ASP A 296 13.97 7.94 2.16
CA ASP A 296 14.49 9.31 2.08
C ASP A 296 14.95 9.61 0.65
N VAL A 297 14.71 10.85 0.24
CA VAL A 297 15.09 11.39 -1.06
C VAL A 297 15.59 12.82 -0.91
N ASN A 298 16.82 13.06 -1.37
CA ASN A 298 17.31 14.41 -1.55
C ASN A 298 16.62 15.02 -2.77
N TYR A 299 15.78 16.01 -2.54
CA TYR A 299 15.08 16.74 -3.58
C TYR A 299 15.81 18.04 -3.94
N ASN A 300 16.17 18.20 -5.22
CA ASN A 300 16.66 19.48 -5.74
C ASN A 300 15.62 20.12 -6.70
N PRO A 301 14.72 21.00 -6.21
CA PRO A 301 13.66 21.61 -7.03
C PRO A 301 14.17 22.43 -8.22
N GLN A 302 15.40 22.95 -8.14
CA GLN A 302 16.00 23.74 -9.22
C GLN A 302 16.50 22.85 -10.38
N GLY A 303 16.66 21.55 -10.11
CA GLY A 303 17.04 20.52 -11.07
C GLY A 303 15.92 20.05 -11.98
N ALA A 304 14.69 20.01 -11.47
CA ALA A 304 13.52 19.45 -12.16
C ALA A 304 13.20 20.12 -13.52
N TRP A 305 13.62 21.39 -13.69
CA TRP A 305 13.32 22.20 -14.87
C TRP A 305 14.49 22.30 -15.87
N LYS A 306 15.65 21.69 -15.57
CA LYS A 306 16.86 21.78 -16.40
C LYS A 306 17.23 20.41 -16.94
N LYS A 307 17.14 20.26 -18.27
CA LYS A 307 17.47 19.06 -19.08
C LYS A 307 18.85 18.41 -18.81
N ASN A 308 19.75 19.10 -18.11
CA ASN A 308 21.14 18.70 -17.91
C ASN A 308 21.56 18.56 -16.43
N ILE A 309 20.64 18.45 -15.47
CA ILE A 309 20.99 18.15 -14.08
C ILE A 309 20.78 16.64 -13.84
N PRO A 310 21.86 15.84 -13.66
CA PRO A 310 21.78 14.38 -13.66
C PRO A 310 20.97 13.76 -12.51
N ASP A 311 20.78 14.48 -11.40
CA ASP A 311 20.21 13.91 -10.18
C ASP A 311 19.15 14.84 -9.57
N VAL A 312 17.94 14.82 -10.12
CA VAL A 312 16.81 15.54 -9.49
C VAL A 312 16.35 14.83 -8.20
N LEU A 313 16.52 13.49 -8.15
CA LEU A 313 16.16 12.64 -7.02
C LEU A 313 17.34 11.70 -6.70
N ASN A 314 17.96 11.88 -5.53
CA ASN A 314 18.97 10.96 -5.03
C ASN A 314 18.45 10.26 -3.77
N TYR A 315 18.33 8.93 -3.85
CA TYR A 315 17.80 8.08 -2.78
C TYR A 315 18.95 7.74 -1.84
N LYS A 316 18.95 8.37 -0.65
CA LYS A 316 20.03 8.21 0.32
C LYS A 316 20.04 6.83 0.97
N GLU A 317 18.85 6.30 1.24
CA GLU A 317 18.69 5.10 2.07
C GLU A 317 17.54 4.22 1.57
N ALA A 318 17.83 2.93 1.43
CA ALA A 318 16.82 1.89 1.32
C ALA A 318 16.57 1.30 2.72
N HIS A 319 15.31 1.13 3.06
CA HIS A 319 14.91 0.46 4.30
C HIS A 319 14.69 -1.03 4.05
N TYR A 320 15.14 -1.86 4.99
CA TYR A 320 15.11 -3.32 4.91
C TYR A 320 14.25 -3.87 6.05
N GLN A 321 13.00 -4.18 5.75
CA GLN A 321 12.07 -4.72 6.73
C GLN A 321 12.05 -6.25 6.68
N PHE A 322 12.55 -6.89 7.74
CA PHE A 322 12.54 -8.34 7.89
C PHE A 322 11.29 -8.82 8.64
N ASN A 323 10.53 -9.73 8.03
CA ASN A 323 9.36 -10.35 8.65
C ASN A 323 9.69 -11.78 9.10
N THR A 324 9.74 -12.02 10.41
CA THR A 324 10.03 -13.34 11.01
C THR A 324 8.78 -14.19 11.26
N THR A 325 7.59 -13.64 11.03
CA THR A 325 6.31 -14.15 11.54
C THR A 325 5.65 -15.27 10.72
N TRP A 326 6.27 -15.75 9.65
CA TRP A 326 5.56 -16.55 8.63
C TRP A 326 5.97 -18.02 8.46
N GLY A 327 6.74 -18.58 9.39
CA GLY A 327 7.07 -20.02 9.40
C GLY A 327 7.88 -20.52 8.20
N ARG A 328 8.33 -19.62 7.32
CA ARG A 328 9.30 -19.93 6.27
C ARG A 328 10.70 -19.95 6.89
N LYS A 329 11.58 -20.83 6.42
CA LYS A 329 13.00 -20.74 6.77
C LYS A 329 13.51 -19.35 6.36
N PRO A 330 14.11 -18.57 7.27
CA PRO A 330 14.65 -17.27 6.94
C PRO A 330 15.66 -17.36 5.81
N ILE A 331 15.64 -16.40 4.88
CA ILE A 331 16.73 -16.20 3.93
C ILE A 331 18.00 -15.94 4.75
N GLN A 332 19.00 -16.79 4.56
CA GLN A 332 20.33 -16.57 5.15
C GLN A 332 21.05 -15.53 4.31
N VAL A 333 21.37 -14.40 4.94
CA VAL A 333 22.11 -13.29 4.36
C VAL A 333 23.52 -13.30 4.96
N THR A 334 24.56 -13.27 4.13
CA THR A 334 25.91 -13.68 4.55
C THR A 334 26.88 -12.56 4.90
N LYS A 335 26.65 -11.29 4.53
CA LYS A 335 27.67 -10.26 4.83
C LYS A 335 27.30 -8.78 4.61
N TYR A 336 26.04 -8.40 4.80
CA TYR A 336 25.69 -6.98 4.90
C TYR A 336 25.16 -6.69 6.30
N GLU A 337 25.82 -5.78 7.02
CA GLU A 337 25.24 -5.14 8.20
C GLU A 337 24.07 -4.27 7.72
N TRP A 338 22.92 -4.91 7.49
CA TRP A 338 21.68 -4.19 7.35
C TRP A 338 21.46 -3.46 8.66
N LYS A 339 21.55 -2.12 8.67
CA LYS A 339 21.16 -1.34 9.83
C LYS A 339 19.69 -1.66 10.11
N LYS A 340 19.46 -2.49 11.13
CA LYS A 340 18.15 -2.76 11.68
C LYS A 340 17.69 -1.47 12.36
N ASN A 341 16.97 -0.63 11.63
CA ASN A 341 16.22 0.44 12.25
C ASN A 341 14.86 -0.17 12.64
N SER A 342 14.73 -0.45 13.94
CA SER A 342 13.56 -1.04 14.60
C SER A 342 12.36 -0.13 14.61
#